data_AF-A0A352V0N3-F1
#
_entry.id   AF-A0A352V0N3-F1
#
_cell.length_a   1.000
_cell.length_b   1.000
_cell.length_c   1.000
_cell.angle_alpha   90.00
_cell.angle_beta   90.00
_cell.angle_gamma   90.00
#
_symmetry.space_group_name_H-M   'P 1'
#
loop_
_entity.id
_entity.type
_entity.pdbx_description
1 polymer ?
#
loop_
_entity_poly.entity_id
_entity_poly.type
_entity_poly.pdbx_seq_one_letter_code
_entity_poly.pdbx_strand_id
1 'polypeptide(L)'
;MSVDRDGGLPAPRTPRGYLGQDKGAQIVQKPVIQGPVIQGWCPGALRPMPSGDGLVVRLRVPMGRLLPDQAAAVAELAARHGSGVLDLSARANLQLRGVTEAGHAPLIDGLRDLGLIDADVAAETRRNVMVQPFWQPGDASARVAADLLARLAAPDAPDL
;
A
#
# COMPACT_ATOMS: atom_id res chain seq x y z
N MET A 1 39.20 -53.00 7.59
CA MET A 1 38.31 -53.66 6.60
C MET A 1 37.50 -52.56 5.94
N SER A 2 37.96 -52.14 4.76
CA SER A 2 37.28 -51.20 3.88
C SER A 2 36.23 -51.99 3.09
N VAL A 3 34.99 -51.49 3.02
CA VAL A 3 33.95 -52.04 2.14
C VAL A 3 33.63 -51.00 1.09
N ASP A 4 33.79 -51.45 -0.15
CA ASP A 4 33.74 -50.68 -1.38
C ASP A 4 32.35 -50.12 -1.71
N ARG A 5 32.43 -49.02 -2.44
CA ARG A 5 31.37 -48.30 -3.13
C ARG A 5 30.87 -49.16 -4.30
N ASP A 6 29.60 -49.02 -4.66
CA ASP A 6 29.11 -48.89 -6.05
C ASP A 6 27.59 -49.11 -6.10
N GLY A 7 26.84 -48.11 -5.62
CA GLY A 7 25.39 -48.00 -5.82
C GLY A 7 25.08 -47.13 -7.03
N GLY A 8 25.54 -47.52 -8.22
CA GLY A 8 25.17 -46.85 -9.47
C GLY A 8 23.71 -47.17 -9.84
N LEU A 9 22.84 -46.16 -9.82
CA LEU A 9 21.48 -46.26 -10.35
C LEU A 9 21.53 -46.53 -11.87
N PRO A 10 20.70 -47.42 -12.41
CA PRO A 10 20.69 -47.71 -13.85
C PRO A 10 20.27 -46.48 -14.67
N ALA A 11 20.89 -46.33 -15.84
CA ALA A 11 20.62 -45.25 -16.78
C ALA A 11 19.13 -45.21 -17.20
N PRO A 12 18.53 -44.02 -17.36
CA PRO A 12 17.14 -43.89 -17.79
C PRO A 12 16.98 -44.45 -19.22
N ARG A 13 15.94 -45.26 -19.42
CA ARG A 13 15.54 -45.76 -20.74
C ARG A 13 15.13 -44.58 -21.61
N THR A 14 15.73 -44.47 -22.80
CA THR A 14 15.31 -43.51 -23.83
C THR A 14 13.88 -43.82 -24.27
N PRO A 15 12.95 -42.84 -24.29
CA PRO A 15 11.67 -43.04 -24.91
C PRO A 15 11.86 -43.23 -26.42
N ARG A 16 11.29 -44.32 -26.94
CA ARG A 16 11.22 -44.65 -28.36
C ARG A 16 10.49 -43.51 -29.08
N GLY A 17 11.20 -42.82 -29.98
CA GLY A 17 10.65 -41.70 -30.73
C GLY A 17 9.42 -42.10 -31.54
N TYR A 18 8.34 -41.33 -31.43
CA TYR A 18 7.27 -41.34 -32.41
C TYR A 18 7.55 -40.22 -33.41
N LEU A 19 7.81 -40.62 -34.65
CA LEU A 19 7.90 -39.75 -35.81
C LEU A 19 6.47 -39.33 -36.19
N GLY A 20 6.14 -38.04 -36.14
CA GLY A 20 4.86 -37.59 -36.70
C GLY A 20 4.38 -36.21 -36.28
N GLN A 21 4.64 -35.26 -37.16
CA GLN A 21 3.89 -34.01 -37.41
C GLN A 21 4.31 -32.77 -36.61
N ASP A 22 5.16 -31.98 -37.27
CA ASP A 22 5.34 -30.55 -37.07
C ASP A 22 3.98 -29.83 -37.17
N LYS A 23 3.35 -29.59 -36.03
CA LYS A 23 2.31 -28.57 -35.91
C LYS A 23 2.94 -27.38 -35.21
N GLY A 24 3.03 -26.27 -35.95
CA GLY A 24 3.68 -25.04 -35.52
C GLY A 24 3.32 -24.69 -34.08
N ALA A 25 4.28 -24.85 -33.18
CA ALA A 25 4.18 -24.37 -31.83
C ALA A 25 4.12 -22.84 -31.91
N GLN A 26 2.90 -22.28 -31.83
CA GLN A 26 2.75 -20.87 -31.51
C GLN A 26 3.45 -20.66 -30.19
N ILE A 27 4.56 -19.93 -30.24
CA ILE A 27 5.21 -19.34 -29.08
C ILE A 27 4.18 -18.42 -28.41
N VAL A 28 3.42 -18.97 -27.47
CA VAL A 28 2.63 -18.19 -26.52
C VAL A 28 3.66 -17.42 -25.70
N GLN A 29 3.92 -16.17 -26.09
CA GLN A 29 4.72 -15.26 -25.28
C GLN A 29 4.03 -15.14 -23.93
N LYS A 30 4.64 -15.75 -22.90
CA LYS A 30 4.26 -15.50 -21.52
C LYS A 30 4.33 -13.98 -21.32
N PRO A 31 3.28 -13.32 -20.81
CA PRO A 31 3.37 -11.89 -20.54
C PRO A 31 4.57 -11.67 -19.62
N VAL A 32 5.49 -10.83 -20.07
CA VAL A 32 6.57 -10.35 -19.21
C VAL A 32 5.90 -9.45 -18.19
N ILE A 33 5.52 -10.02 -17.04
CA ILE A 33 5.09 -9.23 -15.89
C ILE A 33 6.33 -8.45 -15.46
N GLN A 34 6.41 -7.18 -15.84
CA GLN A 34 7.47 -6.30 -15.37
C GLN A 34 7.42 -6.28 -13.84
N GLY A 35 8.58 -6.48 -13.22
CA GLY A 35 8.70 -6.44 -11.77
C GLY A 35 8.28 -5.08 -11.20
N PRO A 36 7.98 -5.01 -9.90
CA PRO A 36 7.59 -3.76 -9.25
C PRO A 36 8.67 -2.68 -9.45
N VAL A 37 8.26 -1.50 -9.91
CA VAL A 37 9.15 -0.34 -10.08
C VAL A 37 9.39 0.30 -8.72
N ILE A 38 10.65 0.37 -8.30
CA ILE A 38 11.05 1.04 -7.06
C ILE A 38 11.03 2.55 -7.31
N GLN A 39 10.08 3.24 -6.70
CA GLN A 39 9.92 4.69 -6.84
C GLN A 39 10.90 5.48 -5.95
N GLY A 40 11.38 4.90 -4.85
CA GLY A 40 12.29 5.56 -3.91
C GLY A 40 11.61 6.41 -2.83
N TRP A 41 10.27 6.38 -2.74
CA TRP A 41 9.50 6.90 -1.60
C TRP A 41 8.27 6.03 -1.33
N CYS A 42 7.65 6.17 -0.17
CA CYS A 42 6.33 5.59 0.13
C CYS A 42 5.22 6.59 -0.23
N PRO A 43 4.07 6.15 -0.78
CA PRO A 43 2.99 7.08 -1.10
C PRO A 43 2.40 7.70 0.18
N GLY A 44 2.17 9.01 0.11
CA GLY A 44 1.34 9.78 1.03
C GLY A 44 0.13 10.40 0.32
N ALA A 45 -0.64 11.23 1.01
CA ALA A 45 -1.65 12.05 0.37
C ALA A 45 -1.01 13.22 -0.39
N LEU A 46 -0.09 13.94 0.27
CA LEU A 46 0.52 15.14 -0.29
C LEU A 46 1.61 14.83 -1.31
N ARG A 47 2.26 13.66 -1.18
CA ARG A 47 3.17 13.10 -2.17
C ARG A 47 2.66 11.74 -2.66
N PRO A 48 1.69 11.71 -3.59
CA PRO A 48 1.12 10.47 -4.09
C PRO A 48 2.13 9.69 -4.93
N MET A 49 1.78 8.46 -5.27
CA MET A 49 2.59 7.62 -6.15
C MET A 49 1.78 7.16 -7.35
N PRO A 50 2.32 7.20 -8.57
CA PRO A 50 1.67 6.63 -9.73
C PRO A 50 1.64 5.09 -9.65
N SER A 51 0.50 4.50 -9.99
CA SER A 51 0.33 3.08 -10.27
C SER A 51 -0.43 2.88 -11.59
N GLY A 52 -0.64 1.62 -12.00
CA GLY A 52 -1.23 1.29 -13.30
C GLY A 52 -2.68 1.75 -13.49
N ASP A 53 -3.36 2.12 -12.41
CA ASP A 53 -4.75 2.57 -12.36
C ASP A 53 -4.89 4.08 -12.09
N GLY A 54 -3.79 4.80 -11.84
CA GLY A 54 -3.76 6.21 -11.44
C GLY A 54 -2.91 6.43 -10.20
N LEU A 55 -3.16 7.50 -9.45
CA LEU A 55 -2.43 7.80 -8.23
C LEU A 55 -2.94 6.97 -7.04
N VAL A 56 -2.01 6.57 -6.18
CA VAL A 56 -2.27 6.01 -4.86
C VAL A 56 -2.11 7.11 -3.82
N VAL A 57 -3.18 7.37 -3.07
CA VAL A 57 -3.27 8.43 -2.05
C VAL A 57 -3.57 7.75 -0.71
N ARG A 58 -2.75 8.02 0.31
CA ARG A 58 -2.96 7.48 1.67
C ARG A 58 -3.42 8.58 2.61
N LEU A 59 -4.59 8.38 3.21
CA LEU A 59 -5.14 9.31 4.20
C LEU A 59 -4.37 9.21 5.52
N ARG A 60 -4.71 10.11 6.44
CA ARG A 60 -4.39 10.07 7.86
C ARG A 60 -5.69 9.99 8.64
N VAL A 61 -5.97 8.84 9.24
CA VAL A 61 -7.07 8.69 10.20
C VAL A 61 -6.51 8.79 11.63
N PRO A 62 -6.69 9.91 12.35
CA PRO A 62 -6.13 10.09 13.68
C PRO A 62 -6.62 9.00 14.63
N MET A 63 -5.68 8.33 15.31
CA MET A 63 -5.96 7.27 16.29
C MET A 63 -6.88 6.15 15.76
N GLY A 64 -6.91 5.94 14.43
CA GLY A 64 -7.69 4.90 13.77
C GLY A 64 -9.22 5.06 13.90
N ARG A 65 -9.73 6.25 14.26
CA ARG A 65 -11.17 6.51 14.35
C ARG A 65 -11.62 7.48 13.26
N LEU A 66 -12.63 7.07 12.51
CA LEU A 66 -13.29 7.86 11.48
C LEU A 66 -14.74 8.10 11.90
N LEU A 67 -15.18 9.36 11.88
CA LEU A 67 -16.57 9.70 12.16
C LEU A 67 -17.47 9.27 10.98
N PRO A 68 -18.77 9.00 11.20
CA PRO A 68 -19.69 8.62 10.12
C PRO A 68 -19.70 9.62 8.94
N ASP A 69 -19.77 10.91 9.24
CA ASP A 69 -19.79 11.97 8.22
C ASP A 69 -18.47 12.06 7.45
N GLN A 70 -17.34 11.84 8.14
CA GLN A 70 -16.03 11.73 7.48
C GLN A 70 -15.98 10.51 6.56
N ALA A 71 -16.53 9.37 6.98
CA ALA A 71 -16.55 8.16 6.18
C ALA A 71 -17.39 8.34 4.90
N ALA A 72 -18.57 8.96 5.02
CA ALA A 72 -19.42 9.28 3.88
C ALA A 72 -18.72 10.26 2.92
N ALA A 73 -18.13 11.33 3.44
CA ALA A 73 -17.42 12.32 2.63
C ALA A 73 -16.19 11.70 1.91
N VAL A 74 -15.42 10.84 2.58
CA VAL A 74 -14.30 10.12 1.96
C VAL A 74 -14.78 9.20 0.84
N ALA A 75 -15.91 8.50 1.03
CA ALA A 75 -16.49 7.67 -0.02
C ALA A 75 -16.90 8.49 -1.25
N GLU A 76 -17.53 9.66 -1.04
CA GLU A 76 -17.89 10.57 -2.13
C GLU A 76 -16.65 11.12 -2.87
N LEU A 77 -15.60 11.49 -2.13
CA LEU A 77 -14.34 11.94 -2.70
C LEU A 77 -13.67 10.84 -3.53
N ALA A 78 -13.67 9.60 -3.03
CA ALA A 78 -13.12 8.45 -3.73
C ALA A 78 -13.88 8.16 -5.04
N ALA A 79 -15.21 8.29 -5.03
CA ALA A 79 -16.04 8.11 -6.21
C ALA A 79 -15.86 9.23 -7.25
N ARG A 80 -15.63 10.47 -6.80
CA ARG A 80 -15.46 11.64 -7.69
C ARG A 80 -14.07 11.74 -8.32
N HIS A 81 -13.02 11.41 -7.56
CA HIS A 81 -11.65 11.71 -7.96
C HIS A 81 -10.79 10.47 -8.22
N GLY A 82 -11.24 9.28 -7.81
CA GLY A 82 -10.54 8.02 -7.99
C GLY A 82 -11.43 6.89 -8.52
N SER A 83 -11.08 5.65 -8.19
CA SER A 83 -11.80 4.47 -8.66
C SER A 83 -13.10 4.16 -7.89
N GLY A 84 -13.41 4.93 -6.84
CA GLY A 84 -14.48 4.63 -5.89
C GLY A 84 -14.14 3.52 -4.88
N VAL A 85 -12.93 2.95 -4.93
CA VAL A 85 -12.47 1.89 -4.02
C VAL A 85 -11.60 2.48 -2.90
N LEU A 86 -11.88 2.03 -1.68
CA LEU A 86 -11.13 2.36 -0.46
C LEU A 86 -10.53 1.08 0.13
N ASP A 87 -9.21 1.06 0.32
CA ASP A 87 -8.52 -0.03 1.00
C ASP A 87 -8.27 0.34 2.47
N LEU A 88 -8.60 -0.57 3.39
CA LEU A 88 -8.12 -0.50 4.76
C LEU A 88 -6.74 -1.15 4.86
N SER A 89 -5.75 -0.38 5.29
CA SER A 89 -4.39 -0.89 5.50
C SER A 89 -4.26 -1.65 6.82
N ALA A 90 -3.21 -2.49 6.92
CA ALA A 90 -2.82 -3.16 8.16
C ALA A 90 -2.44 -2.22 9.32
N ARG A 91 -2.38 -0.90 9.06
CA ARG A 91 -2.09 0.14 10.05
C ARG A 91 -3.31 1.00 10.40
N ALA A 92 -4.51 0.44 10.25
CA ALA A 92 -5.78 1.09 10.57
C ALA A 92 -5.96 2.47 9.90
N ASN A 93 -5.53 2.56 8.64
CA ASN A 93 -5.59 3.77 7.84
C ASN A 93 -6.13 3.48 6.44
N LEU A 94 -6.63 4.50 5.73
CA LEU A 94 -7.28 4.36 4.44
C LEU A 94 -6.36 4.71 3.27
N GLN A 95 -6.52 3.98 2.16
CA GLN A 95 -5.85 4.24 0.90
C GLN A 95 -6.86 4.31 -0.23
N LEU A 96 -6.78 5.37 -1.04
CA LEU A 96 -7.52 5.53 -2.28
C LEU A 96 -6.59 5.16 -3.44
N ARG A 97 -7.17 4.52 -4.44
CA ARG A 97 -6.49 4.14 -5.67
C ARG A 97 -7.17 4.72 -6.90
N GLY A 98 -6.42 4.77 -7.98
CA GLY A 98 -6.88 5.28 -9.26
C GLY A 98 -7.27 6.75 -9.25
N VAL A 99 -6.68 7.54 -8.33
CA VAL A 99 -6.92 8.98 -8.30
C VAL A 99 -6.34 9.60 -9.57
N THR A 100 -7.14 10.39 -10.28
CA THR A 100 -6.66 11.07 -11.49
C THR A 100 -5.74 12.23 -11.11
N GLU A 101 -4.75 12.55 -11.96
CA GLU A 101 -3.85 13.69 -11.73
C GLU A 101 -4.63 15.01 -11.54
N ALA A 102 -5.66 15.23 -12.38
CA ALA A 102 -6.54 16.39 -12.26
C ALA A 102 -7.44 16.36 -11.00
N GLY A 103 -7.76 15.16 -10.50
CA GLY A 103 -8.56 14.96 -9.30
C GLY A 103 -7.76 15.02 -8.00
N HIS A 104 -6.43 15.00 -8.06
CA HIS A 104 -5.60 14.99 -6.85
C HIS A 104 -5.76 16.27 -6.03
N ALA A 105 -5.61 17.45 -6.63
CA ALA A 105 -5.77 18.73 -5.92
C ALA A 105 -7.13 18.87 -5.20
N PRO A 106 -8.29 18.72 -5.86
CA PRO A 106 -9.59 18.83 -5.18
C PRO A 106 -9.82 17.72 -4.14
N LEU A 107 -9.27 16.51 -4.34
CA LEU A 107 -9.27 15.47 -3.33
C LEU A 107 -8.51 15.93 -2.07
N ILE A 108 -7.33 16.52 -2.23
CA ILE A 108 -6.52 17.01 -1.10
C ILE A 108 -7.23 18.11 -0.34
N ASP A 109 -7.89 19.05 -1.02
CA ASP A 109 -8.68 20.09 -0.37
C ASP A 109 -9.83 19.48 0.47
N GLY A 110 -10.60 18.56 -0.11
CA GLY A 110 -11.67 17.88 0.60
C GLY A 110 -11.18 17.06 1.80
N LEU A 111 -10.04 16.38 1.67
CA LEU A 111 -9.46 15.63 2.79
C LEU A 111 -8.89 16.56 3.88
N ARG A 112 -8.41 17.75 3.52
CA ARG A 112 -7.95 18.77 4.47
C ARG A 112 -9.10 19.29 5.31
N ASP A 113 -10.25 19.58 4.68
CA ASP A 113 -11.46 20.02 5.38
C ASP A 113 -11.97 18.98 6.38
N LEU A 114 -11.79 17.70 6.06
CA LEU A 114 -12.12 16.58 6.96
C LEU A 114 -11.08 16.34 8.07
N GLY A 115 -9.93 17.01 8.02
CA GLY A 115 -8.82 16.78 8.95
C GLY A 115 -8.16 15.40 8.77
N LEU A 116 -8.20 14.84 7.56
CA LEU A 116 -7.73 13.48 7.24
C LEU A 116 -6.40 13.44 6.48
N ILE A 117 -5.63 14.53 6.51
CA ILE A 117 -4.27 14.62 5.99
C ILE A 117 -3.42 15.47 6.92
N ASP A 118 -2.09 15.33 6.82
CA ASP A 118 -1.15 16.20 7.53
C ASP A 118 -1.00 17.56 6.82
N ALA A 119 -0.42 18.54 7.52
CA ALA A 119 -0.28 19.91 7.02
C ALA A 119 0.70 20.03 5.84
N ASP A 120 1.78 19.25 5.89
CA ASP A 120 2.85 19.22 4.90
C ASP A 120 3.49 17.82 4.78
N VAL A 121 4.33 17.64 3.77
CA VAL A 121 4.99 16.35 3.46
C VAL A 121 5.95 15.91 4.57
N ALA A 122 6.58 16.84 5.29
CA ALA A 122 7.49 16.51 6.38
C ALA A 122 6.70 15.93 7.57
N ALA A 123 5.60 16.57 7.96
CA ALA A 123 4.68 16.06 8.96
C ALA A 123 4.09 14.70 8.55
N GLU A 124 3.69 14.55 7.29
CA GLU A 124 3.16 13.29 6.73
C GLU A 124 4.13 12.11 6.90
N THR A 125 5.43 12.35 6.67
CA THR A 125 6.49 11.35 6.74
C THR A 125 6.74 10.85 8.16
N ARG A 126 6.65 11.72 9.17
CA ARG A 126 6.81 11.37 10.61
C ARG A 126 5.61 10.61 11.20
N ARG A 127 4.47 10.70 10.52
CA ARG A 127 3.08 10.44 10.90
C ARG A 127 2.54 9.17 11.56
N ASN A 128 3.20 8.02 11.43
CA ASN A 128 2.46 6.75 11.39
C ASN A 128 2.25 6.08 12.76
N VAL A 129 1.51 6.73 13.65
CA VAL A 129 1.19 6.23 15.00
C VAL A 129 -0.03 5.32 14.98
N MET A 130 0.15 4.06 15.39
CA MET A 130 -0.94 3.12 15.61
C MET A 130 -1.31 3.05 17.09
N VAL A 131 -2.60 2.92 17.35
CA VAL A 131 -3.14 2.70 18.69
C VAL A 131 -3.98 1.44 18.71
N GLN A 132 -4.07 0.80 19.87
CA GLN A 132 -4.95 -0.36 20.07
C GLN A 132 -6.41 0.04 19.79
N PRO A 133 -7.20 -0.77 19.05
CA PRO A 133 -8.48 -0.33 18.48
C PRO A 133 -9.60 -0.11 19.51
N PHE A 134 -9.44 -0.61 20.73
CA PHE A 134 -10.44 -0.52 21.81
C PHE A 134 -10.13 0.59 22.82
N TRP A 135 -9.25 1.53 22.45
CA TRP A 135 -8.91 2.67 23.31
C TRP A 135 -10.15 3.46 23.68
N GLN A 136 -10.20 3.99 24.90
CA GLN A 136 -11.26 4.84 25.38
C GLN A 136 -10.73 6.25 25.65
N PRO A 137 -11.55 7.30 25.44
CA PRO A 137 -11.16 8.66 25.79
C PRO A 137 -10.66 8.73 27.24
N GLY A 138 -9.45 9.27 27.41
CA GLY A 138 -8.82 9.43 28.72
C GLY A 138 -8.01 8.24 29.22
N ASP A 139 -7.98 7.09 28.53
CA ASP A 139 -7.09 5.99 28.89
C ASP A 139 -5.61 6.31 28.64
N ALA A 140 -4.70 5.47 29.16
CA ALA A 140 -3.27 5.71 29.03
C ALA A 140 -2.79 5.69 27.56
N SER A 141 -3.32 4.78 26.73
CA SER A 141 -2.95 4.67 25.31
C SER A 141 -3.36 5.92 24.52
N ALA A 142 -4.58 6.41 24.73
CA ALA A 142 -5.12 7.61 24.11
C ALA A 142 -4.34 8.85 24.53
N ARG A 143 -4.02 9.00 25.82
CA ARG A 143 -3.22 10.14 26.32
C ARG A 143 -1.80 10.14 25.75
N VAL A 144 -1.11 9.00 25.79
CA VAL A 144 0.26 8.90 25.25
C VAL A 144 0.27 9.13 23.74
N ALA A 145 -0.69 8.56 23.01
CA ALA A 145 -0.80 8.77 21.58
C ALA A 145 -1.10 10.23 21.23
N ALA A 146 -2.01 10.88 21.95
CA ALA A 146 -2.32 12.30 21.74
C ALA A 146 -1.09 13.20 22.01
N ASP A 147 -0.37 12.98 23.11
CA ASP A 147 0.85 13.74 23.43
C ASP A 147 1.94 13.50 22.37
N LEU A 148 2.16 12.25 21.96
CA LEU A 148 3.11 11.91 20.90
C LEU A 148 2.75 12.58 19.58
N LEU A 149 1.48 12.50 19.16
CA LEU A 149 1.01 13.13 17.93
C LEU A 149 1.21 14.65 18.00
N ALA A 150 0.88 15.30 19.12
CA ALA A 150 1.11 16.73 19.30
C ALA A 150 2.60 17.10 19.18
N ARG A 151 3.51 16.34 19.81
CA ARG A 151 4.95 16.56 19.71
C ARG A 151 5.49 16.34 18.29
N LEU A 152 5.01 15.31 17.58
CA LEU A 152 5.38 15.05 16.18
C LEU A 152 4.84 16.11 15.20
N ALA A 153 3.85 16.91 15.63
CA ALA A 153 3.35 18.08 14.88
C ALA A 153 4.26 19.29 15.01
N ALA A 154 5.03 19.37 16.10
CA ALA A 154 5.70 20.59 16.49
C ALA A 154 6.80 20.95 15.47
N PRO A 155 7.07 22.26 15.27
CA PRO A 155 8.10 22.70 14.31
C PRO A 155 9.50 22.17 14.63
N ASP A 156 9.77 21.85 15.89
CA ASP A 156 11.02 21.30 16.42
C ASP A 156 11.04 19.77 16.47
N ALA A 157 10.03 19.09 15.89
CA ALA A 157 9.99 17.63 15.81
C ALA A 157 11.21 17.09 15.04
N PRO A 158 11.78 15.94 15.45
CA PRO A 158 12.92 15.35 14.77
C PRO A 158 12.55 14.91 13.35
N ASP A 159 13.55 14.94 12.46
CA ASP A 159 13.44 14.29 11.16
C ASP A 159 13.59 12.76 11.35
N LEU A 160 12.74 11.97 10.68
CA LEU A 160 12.60 10.52 10.89
C LEU A 160 12.81 9.73 9.60
#